data_AF-A0A931X2C5-F1
#
_entry.id   AF-A0A931X2C5-F1
#
_cell.length_a   1.000
_cell.length_b   1.000
_cell.length_c   1.000
_cell.angle_alpha   90.00
_cell.angle_beta   90.00
_cell.angle_gamma   90.00
#
_symmetry.space_group_name_H-M   'P 1'
#
loop_
_entity.id
_entity.type
_entity.pdbx_description
1 polymer ?
#
loop_
_entity_poly.entity_id
_entity_poly.type
_entity_poly.pdbx_seq_one_letter_code
_entity_poly.pdbx_strand_id
1 'polypeptide(L)'
;MKRLSAALFVVLLFLPAAARAASAAKGTWESIQDDYKWLETLRASAPAIDPATPRKQRIELYLQNERKVEPVYARFIEKLESYYQQSGDPRAAQLFAKEKIRIGDGYMEILARYDRAINMYRSALYIDPNNAEAKSKLELAESRRYVVPDKFAKVQSGMRESEVQALVGDPREDWIRQKIEGSRVFSVWIYPRRDGGAAAVYFERGVVYHTNWDAAPAPAPVHEKGEAD
;
A
#
# COMPACT_ATOMS: atom_id res chain seq x y z
N MET A 1 -41.16 -69.37 -27.50
CA MET A 1 -40.76 -67.99 -27.84
C MET A 1 -40.12 -67.36 -26.60
N LYS A 2 -38.78 -67.23 -26.59
CA LYS A 2 -38.01 -66.64 -25.50
C LYS A 2 -37.86 -65.14 -25.77
N ARG A 3 -38.27 -64.26 -24.85
CA ARG A 3 -37.91 -62.84 -24.88
C ARG A 3 -36.79 -62.60 -23.88
N LEU A 4 -35.59 -62.27 -24.37
CA LEU A 4 -34.49 -61.73 -23.57
C LEU A 4 -34.86 -60.31 -23.14
N SER A 5 -34.84 -60.04 -21.83
CA SER A 5 -34.80 -58.68 -21.30
C SER A 5 -33.34 -58.25 -21.19
N ALA A 6 -32.98 -57.18 -21.90
CA ALA A 6 -31.70 -56.50 -21.76
C ALA A 6 -31.74 -55.62 -20.50
N ALA A 7 -30.91 -55.93 -19.52
CA ALA A 7 -30.70 -55.08 -18.34
C ALA A 7 -29.69 -53.98 -18.69
N LEU A 8 -30.15 -52.73 -18.74
CA LEU A 8 -29.33 -51.54 -18.89
C LEU A 8 -28.73 -51.19 -17.51
N PHE A 9 -27.44 -51.44 -17.33
CA PHE A 9 -26.70 -51.07 -16.12
C PHE A 9 -26.28 -49.60 -16.22
N VAL A 10 -27.01 -48.70 -15.56
CA VAL A 10 -26.59 -47.30 -15.38
C VAL A 10 -25.64 -47.26 -14.19
N VAL A 11 -24.33 -47.18 -14.46
CA VAL A 11 -23.31 -46.94 -13.43
C VAL A 11 -23.28 -45.44 -13.13
N LEU A 12 -24.01 -45.02 -12.10
CA LEU A 12 -23.90 -43.69 -11.50
C LEU A 12 -22.57 -43.62 -10.74
N LEU A 13 -21.53 -43.08 -11.39
CA LEU A 13 -20.27 -42.74 -10.73
C LEU A 13 -20.50 -41.57 -9.75
N PHE A 14 -20.77 -41.90 -8.49
CA PHE A 14 -20.69 -40.94 -7.39
C PHE A 14 -19.22 -40.64 -7.10
N LEU A 15 -18.72 -39.54 -7.64
CA LEU A 15 -17.45 -38.98 -7.19
C LEU A 15 -17.59 -38.59 -5.71
N PRO A 16 -16.62 -38.97 -4.85
CA PRO A 16 -16.62 -38.54 -3.46
C PRO A 16 -16.58 -37.01 -3.39
N ALA A 17 -17.25 -36.42 -2.40
CA ALA A 17 -17.39 -34.97 -2.24
C ALA A 17 -16.03 -34.23 -2.30
N ALA A 18 -14.97 -34.84 -1.77
CA ALA A 18 -13.60 -34.32 -1.84
C ALA A 18 -13.06 -34.19 -3.28
N ALA A 19 -13.39 -35.13 -4.17
CA ALA A 19 -12.95 -35.07 -5.57
C ALA A 19 -13.74 -34.01 -6.38
N ARG A 20 -15.02 -33.80 -6.06
CA ARG A 20 -15.81 -32.69 -6.62
C ARG A 20 -15.28 -31.33 -6.14
N ALA A 21 -14.96 -31.20 -4.85
CA ALA A 21 -14.40 -29.98 -4.28
C ALA A 21 -13.02 -29.65 -4.90
N ALA A 22 -12.15 -30.65 -5.08
CA ALA A 22 -10.84 -30.46 -5.71
C ALA A 22 -10.94 -30.05 -7.19
N SER A 23 -11.88 -30.62 -7.96
CA SER A 23 -12.12 -30.25 -9.36
C SER A 23 -12.68 -28.82 -9.50
N ALA A 24 -13.64 -28.44 -8.63
CA ALA A 24 -14.15 -27.08 -8.57
C ALA A 24 -13.07 -26.07 -8.16
N ALA A 25 -12.22 -26.42 -7.19
CA ALA A 25 -11.09 -25.60 -6.74
C ALA A 25 -10.00 -25.42 -7.81
N LYS A 26 -9.83 -26.39 -8.73
CA LYS A 26 -8.90 -26.28 -9.85
C LYS A 26 -9.39 -25.25 -10.88
N GLY A 27 -10.68 -25.30 -11.23
CA GLY A 27 -11.28 -24.32 -12.15
C GLY A 27 -11.31 -22.89 -11.59
N THR A 28 -11.44 -22.73 -10.27
CA THR A 28 -11.40 -21.39 -9.64
C THR A 28 -10.00 -20.80 -9.59
N TRP A 29 -8.96 -21.61 -9.36
CA TRP A 29 -7.57 -21.12 -9.41
C TRP A 29 -7.13 -20.68 -10.81
N GLU A 30 -7.43 -21.47 -11.85
CA GLU A 30 -7.10 -21.11 -13.24
C GLU A 30 -7.76 -19.76 -13.61
N SER A 31 -9.01 -19.55 -13.20
CA SER A 31 -9.70 -18.27 -13.40
C SER A 31 -9.06 -17.11 -12.62
N ILE A 32 -8.57 -17.33 -11.40
CA ILE A 32 -7.79 -16.31 -10.66
C ILE A 32 -6.49 -15.96 -11.38
N GLN A 33 -5.81 -16.96 -11.96
CA GLN A 33 -4.58 -16.72 -12.72
C GLN A 33 -4.85 -15.91 -13.99
N ASP A 34 -5.97 -16.14 -14.66
CA ASP A 34 -6.34 -15.37 -15.85
C ASP A 34 -6.72 -13.92 -15.49
N ASP A 35 -7.47 -13.71 -14.40
CA ASP A 35 -7.71 -12.36 -13.86
C ASP A 35 -6.41 -11.65 -13.50
N TYR A 36 -5.44 -12.40 -12.94
CA TYR A 36 -4.13 -11.85 -12.60
C TYR A 36 -3.31 -11.44 -13.82
N LYS A 37 -3.28 -12.28 -14.87
CA LYS A 37 -2.61 -11.94 -16.14
C LYS A 37 -3.23 -10.70 -16.78
N TRP A 38 -4.56 -10.59 -16.74
CA TRP A 38 -5.25 -9.40 -17.22
C TRP A 38 -4.87 -8.15 -16.41
N LEU A 39 -4.83 -8.26 -15.08
CA LEU A 39 -4.38 -7.19 -14.20
C LEU A 39 -2.94 -6.73 -14.53
N GLU A 40 -2.02 -7.66 -14.75
CA GLU A 40 -0.64 -7.33 -15.14
C GLU A 40 -0.58 -6.71 -16.55
N THR A 41 -1.44 -7.13 -17.48
CA THR A 41 -1.54 -6.54 -18.83
C THR A 41 -2.01 -5.08 -18.76
N LEU A 42 -3.00 -4.79 -17.92
CA LEU A 42 -3.45 -3.41 -17.68
C LEU A 42 -2.34 -2.54 -17.07
N ARG A 43 -1.61 -3.05 -16.09
CA ARG A 43 -0.46 -2.35 -15.50
C ARG A 43 0.64 -2.10 -16.53
N ALA A 44 0.95 -3.09 -17.35
CA ALA A 44 1.97 -2.95 -18.42
C ALA A 44 1.56 -1.95 -19.51
N SER A 45 0.27 -1.75 -19.73
CA SER A 45 -0.25 -0.74 -20.68
C SER A 45 -0.19 0.70 -20.14
N ALA A 46 0.01 0.86 -18.83
CA ALA A 46 0.08 2.16 -18.21
C ALA A 46 1.45 2.82 -18.49
N PRO A 47 1.53 4.15 -18.66
CA PRO A 47 2.81 4.81 -18.85
C PRO A 47 3.74 4.58 -17.65
N ALA A 48 4.99 4.20 -17.93
CA ALA A 48 6.00 4.00 -16.91
C ALA A 48 6.34 5.32 -16.20
N ILE A 49 6.58 5.23 -14.89
CA ILE A 49 6.96 6.37 -14.06
C ILE A 49 8.47 6.47 -14.06
N ASP A 50 9.03 7.39 -14.86
CA ASP A 50 10.46 7.67 -14.89
C ASP A 50 10.90 8.36 -13.57
N PRO A 51 11.89 7.82 -12.83
CA PRO A 51 12.44 8.45 -11.65
C PRO A 51 12.96 9.88 -11.86
N ALA A 52 13.37 10.23 -13.09
CA ALA A 52 13.82 11.58 -13.44
C ALA A 52 12.66 12.58 -13.61
N THR A 53 11.41 12.11 -13.73
CA THR A 53 10.23 12.96 -13.83
C THR A 53 10.02 13.73 -12.52
N PRO A 54 9.67 15.03 -12.55
CA PRO A 54 9.37 15.81 -11.35
C PRO A 54 8.37 15.07 -10.44
N ARG A 55 8.64 15.06 -9.12
CA ARG A 55 7.86 14.28 -8.15
C ARG A 55 6.35 14.50 -8.25
N LYS A 56 5.90 15.75 -8.43
CA LYS A 56 4.48 16.08 -8.61
C LYS A 56 3.86 15.34 -9.81
N GLN A 57 4.55 15.34 -10.94
CA GLN A 57 4.10 14.63 -12.15
C GLN A 57 4.14 13.11 -11.94
N ARG A 58 5.15 12.58 -11.22
CA ARG A 58 5.18 11.15 -10.85
C ARG A 58 3.96 10.74 -10.02
N ILE A 59 3.59 11.54 -9.02
CA ILE A 59 2.42 11.30 -8.16
C ILE A 59 1.14 11.31 -9.01
N GLU A 60 0.98 12.34 -9.85
CA GLU A 60 -0.19 12.45 -10.70
C GLU A 60 -0.33 11.26 -11.65
N LEU A 61 0.77 10.88 -12.32
CA LEU A 61 0.79 9.73 -13.21
C LEU A 61 0.49 8.42 -12.47
N TYR A 62 1.07 8.22 -11.28
CA TYR A 62 0.78 7.08 -10.44
C TYR A 62 -0.71 6.99 -10.09
N LEU A 63 -1.30 8.08 -9.60
CA LEU A 63 -2.71 8.11 -9.23
C LEU A 63 -3.63 7.89 -10.44
N GLN A 64 -3.28 8.41 -11.61
CA GLN A 64 -4.02 8.16 -12.85
C GLN A 64 -3.92 6.69 -13.28
N ASN A 65 -2.76 6.07 -13.16
CA ASN A 65 -2.54 4.65 -13.45
C ASN A 65 -3.36 3.77 -12.49
N GLU A 66 -3.26 4.02 -11.18
CA GLU A 66 -4.01 3.28 -10.16
C GLU A 66 -5.52 3.41 -10.37
N ARG A 67 -6.05 4.59 -10.70
CA ARG A 67 -7.49 4.77 -10.98
C ARG A 67 -8.01 3.87 -12.11
N LYS A 68 -7.18 3.57 -13.12
CA LYS A 68 -7.56 2.68 -14.23
C LYS A 68 -7.54 1.22 -13.82
N VAL A 69 -6.60 0.85 -12.96
CA VAL A 69 -6.38 -0.53 -12.51
C VAL A 69 -7.34 -0.93 -11.39
N GLU A 70 -7.75 0.02 -10.55
CA GLU A 70 -8.49 -0.22 -9.31
C GLU A 70 -9.77 -1.07 -9.46
N PRO A 71 -10.65 -0.86 -10.47
CA PRO A 71 -11.86 -1.67 -10.59
C PRO A 71 -11.59 -3.17 -10.83
N VAL A 72 -10.49 -3.48 -11.55
CA VAL A 72 -10.07 -4.85 -11.83
C VAL A 72 -9.35 -5.43 -10.62
N TYR A 73 -8.46 -4.65 -10.02
CA TYR A 73 -7.73 -5.03 -8.81
C TYR A 73 -8.66 -5.37 -7.65
N ALA A 74 -9.67 -4.53 -7.37
CA ALA A 74 -10.60 -4.74 -6.26
C ALA A 74 -11.34 -6.08 -6.37
N ARG A 75 -11.90 -6.38 -7.56
CA ARG A 75 -12.58 -7.65 -7.84
C ARG A 75 -11.64 -8.85 -7.75
N PHE A 76 -10.42 -8.69 -8.29
CA PHE A 76 -9.40 -9.73 -8.24
C PHE A 76 -9.02 -10.08 -6.79
N ILE A 77 -8.75 -9.08 -5.95
CA ILE A 77 -8.36 -9.30 -4.55
C ILE A 77 -9.49 -9.94 -3.74
N GLU A 78 -10.73 -9.49 -3.92
CA GLU A 78 -11.89 -10.09 -3.25
C GLU A 78 -12.02 -11.59 -3.61
N LYS A 79 -11.92 -11.91 -4.90
CA LYS A 79 -11.96 -13.30 -5.38
C LYS A 79 -10.79 -14.14 -4.86
N LEU A 80 -9.59 -13.58 -4.84
CA LEU A 80 -8.38 -14.24 -4.34
C LEU A 80 -8.47 -14.53 -2.84
N GLU A 81 -8.95 -13.56 -2.06
CA GLU A 81 -9.14 -13.71 -0.62
C GLU A 81 -10.21 -14.77 -0.31
N SER A 82 -11.37 -14.70 -0.99
CA SER A 82 -12.44 -15.70 -0.85
C SER A 82 -11.94 -17.11 -1.18
N TYR A 83 -11.15 -17.26 -2.25
CA TYR A 83 -10.52 -18.54 -2.60
C TYR A 83 -9.55 -19.03 -1.52
N TYR A 84 -8.70 -18.15 -0.99
CA TYR A 84 -7.79 -18.52 0.11
C TYR A 84 -8.55 -18.96 1.36
N GLN A 85 -9.59 -18.22 1.76
CA GLN A 85 -10.42 -18.56 2.93
C GLN A 85 -11.11 -19.92 2.79
N GLN A 86 -11.54 -20.29 1.58
CA GLN A 86 -12.21 -21.57 1.32
C GLN A 86 -11.24 -22.74 1.20
N SER A 87 -10.08 -22.52 0.60
CA SER A 87 -9.16 -23.60 0.20
C SER A 87 -7.94 -23.76 1.11
N GLY A 88 -7.51 -22.69 1.78
CA GLY A 88 -6.22 -22.62 2.48
C GLY A 88 -5.00 -22.71 1.54
N ASP A 89 -5.17 -22.51 0.22
CA ASP A 89 -4.08 -22.71 -0.74
C ASP A 89 -2.94 -21.69 -0.52
N PRO A 90 -1.71 -22.15 -0.20
CA PRO A 90 -0.58 -21.25 0.05
C PRO A 90 -0.22 -20.38 -1.16
N ARG A 91 -0.52 -20.81 -2.38
CA ARG A 91 -0.28 -20.01 -3.60
C ARG A 91 -1.14 -18.76 -3.61
N ALA A 92 -2.38 -18.86 -3.12
CA ALA A 92 -3.28 -17.72 -3.03
C ALA A 92 -2.80 -16.73 -1.96
N ALA A 93 -2.32 -17.23 -0.82
CA ALA A 93 -1.72 -16.39 0.21
C ALA A 93 -0.49 -15.63 -0.30
N GLN A 94 0.42 -16.32 -0.99
CA GLN A 94 1.61 -15.71 -1.59
C GLN A 94 1.24 -14.64 -2.62
N LEU A 95 0.26 -14.91 -3.49
CA LEU A 95 -0.20 -13.95 -4.49
C LEU A 95 -0.86 -12.73 -3.83
N PHE A 96 -1.66 -12.94 -2.79
CA PHE A 96 -2.30 -11.86 -2.04
C PHE A 96 -1.24 -10.98 -1.36
N ALA A 97 -0.27 -11.59 -0.69
CA ALA A 97 0.83 -10.89 -0.06
C ALA A 97 1.64 -10.06 -1.07
N LYS A 98 1.98 -10.65 -2.23
CA LYS A 98 2.67 -9.96 -3.34
C LYS A 98 1.91 -8.70 -3.78
N GLU A 99 0.60 -8.80 -3.94
CA GLU A 99 -0.20 -7.66 -4.37
C GLU A 99 -0.28 -6.56 -3.31
N LYS A 100 -0.47 -6.93 -2.04
CA LYS A 100 -0.44 -5.95 -0.94
C LYS A 100 0.92 -5.26 -0.84
N ILE A 101 2.02 -5.99 -1.01
CA ILE A 101 3.38 -5.41 -1.06
C ILE A 101 3.48 -4.39 -2.20
N ARG A 102 3.03 -4.73 -3.42
CA ARG A 102 3.07 -3.80 -4.56
C ARG A 102 2.32 -2.49 -4.29
N ILE A 103 1.10 -2.56 -3.75
CA ILE A 103 0.34 -1.36 -3.40
C ILE A 103 1.02 -0.59 -2.26
N GLY A 104 1.57 -1.30 -1.27
CA GLY A 104 2.36 -0.72 -0.19
C GLY A 104 3.58 0.06 -0.71
N ASP A 105 4.28 -0.48 -1.69
CA ASP A 105 5.45 0.15 -2.33
C ASP A 105 5.07 1.47 -3.02
N GLY A 106 3.94 1.51 -3.72
CA GLY A 106 3.45 2.75 -4.33
C GLY A 106 3.11 3.82 -3.28
N TYR A 107 2.49 3.43 -2.15
CA TYR A 107 2.27 4.34 -1.03
C TYR A 107 3.58 4.83 -0.40
N MET A 108 4.57 3.96 -0.26
CA MET A 108 5.85 4.25 0.40
C MET A 108 6.76 5.13 -0.46
N GLU A 109 6.97 4.76 -1.72
CA GLU A 109 8.04 5.31 -2.58
C GLU A 109 7.57 6.46 -3.48
N ILE A 110 6.27 6.54 -3.79
CA ILE A 110 5.72 7.59 -4.65
C ILE A 110 4.94 8.61 -3.84
N LEU A 111 4.06 8.14 -2.95
CA LEU A 111 3.14 9.02 -2.22
C LEU A 111 3.66 9.49 -0.85
N ALA A 112 4.74 8.88 -0.33
CA ALA A 112 5.24 9.08 1.03
C ALA A 112 4.15 8.92 2.11
N ARG A 113 3.15 8.06 1.85
CA ARG A 113 2.04 7.75 2.77
C ARG A 113 2.36 6.48 3.57
N TYR A 114 3.29 6.63 4.51
CA TYR A 114 3.83 5.51 5.28
C TYR A 114 2.78 4.75 6.10
N ASP A 115 1.77 5.46 6.63
CA ASP A 115 0.62 4.87 7.32
C ASP A 115 -0.18 3.91 6.42
N ARG A 116 -0.42 4.32 5.17
CA ARG A 116 -1.11 3.48 4.18
C ARG A 116 -0.24 2.30 3.74
N ALA A 117 1.07 2.52 3.55
CA ALA A 117 2.02 1.45 3.23
C ALA A 117 2.07 0.39 4.34
N ILE A 118 2.20 0.81 5.60
CA ILE A 118 2.17 -0.06 6.79
C ILE A 118 0.91 -0.93 6.80
N ASN A 119 -0.26 -0.34 6.54
CA ASN A 119 -1.51 -1.10 6.49
C ASN A 119 -1.47 -2.19 5.42
N MET A 120 -0.93 -1.91 4.23
CA MET A 120 -0.80 -2.91 3.17
C MET A 120 0.17 -4.03 3.56
N TYR A 121 1.35 -3.71 4.11
CA TYR A 121 2.30 -4.73 4.54
C TYR A 121 1.76 -5.58 5.69
N ARG A 122 1.01 -4.98 6.62
CA ARG A 122 0.27 -5.74 7.66
C ARG A 122 -0.77 -6.67 7.06
N SER A 123 -1.53 -6.24 6.05
CA SER A 123 -2.46 -7.11 5.33
C SER A 123 -1.74 -8.27 4.63
N ALA A 124 -0.55 -8.05 4.07
CA ALA A 124 0.27 -9.13 3.52
C ALA A 124 0.65 -10.15 4.60
N LEU A 125 1.14 -9.69 5.75
CA LEU A 125 1.55 -10.53 6.87
C LEU A 125 0.39 -11.23 7.60
N TYR A 126 -0.81 -10.67 7.52
CA TYR A 126 -2.01 -11.31 8.06
C TYR A 126 -2.32 -12.62 7.33
N ILE A 127 -2.15 -12.62 5.99
CA ILE A 127 -2.41 -13.79 5.14
C ILE A 127 -1.17 -14.69 5.01
N ASP A 128 0.04 -14.12 4.94
CA ASP A 128 1.31 -14.84 4.88
C ASP A 128 2.28 -14.35 5.99
N PRO A 129 2.16 -14.88 7.23
CA PRO A 129 2.95 -14.42 8.38
C PRO A 129 4.46 -14.62 8.25
N ASN A 130 4.90 -15.47 7.32
CA ASN A 130 6.31 -15.79 7.09
C ASN A 130 6.91 -15.02 5.91
N ASN A 131 6.16 -14.12 5.29
CA ASN A 131 6.64 -13.33 4.18
C ASN A 131 7.78 -12.39 4.59
N ALA A 132 9.02 -12.75 4.26
CA ALA A 132 10.21 -12.00 4.64
C ALA A 132 10.25 -10.58 4.03
N GLU A 133 9.75 -10.44 2.80
CA GLU A 133 9.69 -9.15 2.11
C GLU A 133 8.72 -8.20 2.82
N ALA A 134 7.50 -8.64 3.13
CA ALA A 134 6.53 -7.81 3.86
C ALA A 134 7.03 -7.40 5.25
N LYS A 135 7.76 -8.26 5.97
CA LYS A 135 8.40 -7.90 7.26
C LYS A 135 9.40 -6.76 7.09
N SER A 136 10.33 -6.90 6.15
CA SER A 136 11.34 -5.89 5.87
C SER A 136 10.72 -4.56 5.43
N LYS A 137 9.70 -4.61 4.55
CA LYS A 137 8.98 -3.42 4.09
C LYS A 137 8.18 -2.74 5.20
N LEU A 138 7.58 -3.50 6.11
CA LEU A 138 6.91 -2.97 7.30
C LEU A 138 7.89 -2.24 8.22
N GLU A 139 9.03 -2.85 8.54
CA GLU A 139 10.07 -2.23 9.36
C GLU A 139 10.59 -0.92 8.73
N LEU A 140 10.85 -0.94 7.42
CA LEU A 140 11.27 0.24 6.69
C LEU A 140 10.22 1.36 6.76
N ALA A 141 8.94 1.03 6.52
CA ALA A 141 7.86 2.02 6.57
C ALA A 141 7.65 2.60 7.98
N GLU A 142 7.72 1.78 9.02
CA GLU A 142 7.65 2.25 10.42
C GLU A 142 8.83 3.18 10.76
N SER A 143 10.03 2.90 10.24
CA SER A 143 11.21 3.77 10.44
C SER A 143 11.10 5.12 9.74
N ARG A 144 10.37 5.18 8.62
CA ARG A 144 10.20 6.40 7.80
C ARG A 144 8.94 7.19 8.16
N ARG A 145 8.00 6.59 8.89
CA ARG A 145 6.70 7.20 9.21
C ARG A 145 6.80 8.54 9.93
N TYR A 146 7.85 8.74 10.73
CA TYR A 146 8.03 9.92 11.55
C TYR A 146 9.37 10.59 11.25
N VAL A 147 9.40 11.91 11.39
CA VAL A 147 10.65 12.64 11.33
C VAL A 147 11.51 12.30 12.54
N VAL A 148 12.80 12.06 12.29
CA VAL A 148 13.79 11.77 13.32
C VAL A 148 14.38 13.10 13.84
N PRO A 149 14.36 13.37 15.16
CA PRO A 149 14.84 14.63 15.73
C PRO A 149 16.26 15.00 15.28
N ASP A 150 17.19 14.04 15.34
CA ASP A 150 18.60 14.26 14.97
C ASP A 150 18.79 14.57 13.48
N LYS A 151 17.90 14.06 12.61
CA LYS A 151 17.92 14.39 11.19
C LYS A 151 17.33 15.77 10.96
N PHE A 152 16.24 16.10 11.63
CA PHE A 152 15.59 17.40 11.51
C PHE A 152 16.48 18.55 12.02
N ALA A 153 17.18 18.35 13.14
CA ALA A 153 18.09 19.35 13.72
C ALA A 153 19.26 19.73 12.80
N LYS A 154 19.56 18.92 11.78
CA LYS A 154 20.59 19.19 10.78
C LYS A 154 20.09 20.04 9.62
N VAL A 155 18.78 20.32 9.52
CA VAL A 155 18.22 21.22 8.51
C VAL A 155 18.63 22.65 8.85
N GLN A 156 19.24 23.34 7.90
CA GLN A 156 19.76 24.70 8.08
C GLN A 156 19.17 25.66 7.05
N SER A 157 19.15 26.96 7.40
CA SER A 157 18.80 28.02 6.46
C SER A 157 19.72 27.98 5.23
N GLY A 158 19.15 28.19 4.05
CA GLY A 158 19.84 28.10 2.76
C GLY A 158 19.85 26.71 2.11
N MET A 159 19.50 25.63 2.82
CA MET A 159 19.37 24.30 2.21
C MET A 159 18.27 24.28 1.15
N ARG A 160 18.50 23.61 0.03
CA ARG A 160 17.47 23.39 -1.00
C ARG A 160 16.51 22.28 -0.59
N GLU A 161 15.32 22.27 -1.19
CA GLU A 161 14.33 21.19 -1.01
C GLU A 161 14.94 19.79 -1.17
N SER A 162 15.81 19.56 -2.16
CA SER A 162 16.45 18.26 -2.38
C SER A 162 17.41 17.84 -1.26
N GLU A 163 18.09 18.80 -0.64
CA GLU A 163 19.00 18.54 0.49
C GLU A 163 18.19 18.19 1.74
N VAL A 164 17.04 18.86 1.95
CA VAL A 164 16.10 18.52 3.00
C VAL A 164 15.51 17.11 2.78
N GLN A 165 15.09 16.77 1.56
CA GLN A 165 14.58 15.43 1.22
C GLN A 165 15.61 14.33 1.53
N ALA A 166 16.88 14.54 1.15
CA ALA A 166 17.94 13.59 1.43
C ALA A 166 18.17 13.37 2.94
N LEU A 167 17.92 14.41 3.74
CA LEU A 167 18.17 14.39 5.17
C LEU A 167 16.99 13.82 5.97
N VAL A 168 15.78 14.34 5.77
CA VAL A 168 14.59 14.02 6.57
C VAL A 168 13.54 13.19 5.84
N GLY A 169 13.68 13.00 4.52
CA GLY A 169 12.74 12.27 3.68
C GLY A 169 11.71 13.16 2.99
N ASP A 170 10.90 12.53 2.15
CA ASP A 170 9.82 13.19 1.42
C ASP A 170 8.63 13.49 2.33
N PRO A 171 8.08 14.72 2.31
CA PRO A 171 6.82 14.99 2.96
C PRO A 171 5.67 14.38 2.16
N ARG A 172 4.55 14.11 2.84
CA ARG A 172 3.29 13.80 2.16
C ARG A 172 2.86 15.01 1.34
N GLU A 173 2.34 14.78 0.14
CA GLU A 173 1.89 15.87 -0.75
C GLU A 173 0.81 16.75 -0.09
N ASP A 174 -0.16 16.12 0.59
CA ASP A 174 -1.23 16.82 1.30
C ASP A 174 -0.77 17.59 2.54
N TRP A 175 0.51 17.45 2.91
CA TRP A 175 1.19 18.12 4.04
C TRP A 175 2.16 19.20 3.56
N ILE A 176 2.20 19.47 2.25
CA ILE A 176 2.84 20.64 1.69
C ILE A 176 1.80 21.75 1.60
N ARG A 177 2.12 22.93 2.14
CA ARG A 177 1.32 24.14 2.00
C ARG A 177 2.10 25.15 1.16
N GLN A 178 1.44 25.79 0.20
CA GLN A 178 2.01 26.89 -0.55
C GLN A 178 1.23 28.16 -0.25
N LYS A 179 1.95 29.26 -0.02
CA LYS A 179 1.37 30.58 0.19
C LYS A 179 2.06 31.58 -0.73
N ILE A 180 1.27 32.43 -1.39
CA ILE A 180 1.77 33.53 -2.21
C ILE A 180 1.43 34.82 -1.47
N GLU A 181 2.44 35.61 -1.14
CA GLU A 181 2.28 36.95 -0.55
C GLU A 181 2.99 37.97 -1.44
N GLY A 182 2.22 38.78 -2.15
CA GLY A 182 2.75 39.68 -3.17
C GLY A 182 3.49 38.91 -4.27
N SER A 183 4.78 39.18 -4.45
CA SER A 183 5.66 38.50 -5.41
C SER A 183 6.46 37.33 -4.82
N ARG A 184 6.25 36.99 -3.54
CA ARG A 184 7.00 35.95 -2.82
C ARG A 184 6.19 34.66 -2.76
N VAL A 185 6.85 33.54 -3.05
CA VAL A 185 6.28 32.19 -2.94
C VAL A 185 6.93 31.48 -1.77
N PHE A 186 6.10 31.05 -0.82
CA PHE A 186 6.49 30.28 0.34
C PHE A 186 5.94 28.87 0.22
N SER A 187 6.75 27.87 0.61
CA SER A 187 6.28 26.50 0.82
C SER A 187 6.57 26.07 2.26
N VAL A 188 5.67 25.29 2.85
CA VAL A 188 5.83 24.72 4.19
C VAL A 188 5.64 23.22 4.07
N TRP A 189 6.66 22.48 4.47
CA TRP A 189 6.64 21.02 4.49
C TRP A 189 6.46 20.56 5.92
N ILE A 190 5.36 19.84 6.17
CA ILE A 190 5.02 19.35 7.51
C ILE A 190 5.39 17.87 7.60
N TYR A 191 5.96 17.49 8.74
CA TYR A 191 6.36 16.12 9.03
C TYR A 191 5.78 15.65 10.37
N PRO A 192 5.19 14.45 10.44
CA PRO A 192 4.65 13.92 11.68
C PRO A 192 5.77 13.50 12.63
N ARG A 193 5.57 13.72 13.91
CA ARG A 193 6.45 13.24 14.98
C ARG A 193 5.86 12.02 15.66
N ARG A 194 6.74 11.23 16.29
CA ARG A 194 6.36 10.00 17.00
C ARG A 194 5.41 10.26 18.17
N ASP A 195 5.50 11.42 18.81
CA ASP A 195 4.65 11.81 19.93
C ASP A 195 3.29 12.40 19.51
N GLY A 196 2.97 12.37 18.22
CA GLY A 196 1.70 12.89 17.69
C GLY A 196 1.72 14.38 17.36
N GLY A 197 2.82 15.10 17.63
CA GLY A 197 3.03 16.46 17.13
C GLY A 197 3.46 16.50 15.66
N ALA A 198 3.81 17.69 15.18
CA ALA A 198 4.39 17.88 13.84
C ALA A 198 5.53 18.90 13.85
N ALA A 199 6.53 18.64 13.01
CA ALA A 199 7.60 19.58 12.69
C ALA A 199 7.36 20.19 11.30
N ALA A 200 7.88 21.38 11.06
CA ALA A 200 7.76 22.07 9.78
C ALA A 200 9.08 22.67 9.29
N VAL A 201 9.34 22.54 7.99
CA VAL A 201 10.40 23.24 7.28
C VAL A 201 9.76 24.27 6.36
N TYR A 202 10.23 25.51 6.42
CA TYR A 202 9.69 26.63 5.66
C TYR A 202 10.69 27.05 4.60
N PHE A 203 10.21 27.17 3.37
CA PHE A 203 11.01 27.56 2.22
C PHE A 203 10.51 28.86 1.63
N GLU A 204 11.45 29.65 1.14
CA GLU A 204 11.21 30.82 0.32
C GLU A 204 12.03 30.64 -0.96
N ARG A 205 11.39 30.73 -2.13
CA ARG A 205 12.06 30.53 -3.43
C ARG A 205 12.87 29.22 -3.50
N GLY A 206 12.37 28.17 -2.84
CA GLY A 206 12.96 26.81 -2.87
C GLY A 206 14.14 26.57 -1.92
N VAL A 207 14.47 27.52 -1.05
CA VAL A 207 15.50 27.36 0.00
C VAL A 207 14.91 27.55 1.39
N VAL A 208 15.41 26.79 2.36
CA VAL A 208 14.98 26.89 3.77
C VAL A 208 15.28 28.28 4.29
N TYR A 209 14.31 28.91 4.95
CA TYR A 209 14.54 30.14 5.72
C TYR A 209 14.19 29.98 7.20
N HIS A 210 13.40 28.97 7.56
CA HIS A 210 13.01 28.69 8.94
C HIS A 210 12.67 27.21 9.15
N THR A 211 12.81 26.74 10.38
CA THR A 211 12.41 25.40 10.83
C THR A 211 11.71 25.51 12.18
N ASN A 212 10.66 24.74 12.38
CA ASN A 212 9.97 24.65 13.67
C ASN A 212 9.73 23.18 14.03
N TRP A 213 10.38 22.69 15.09
CA TRP A 213 10.18 21.32 15.58
C TRP A 213 8.78 21.09 16.16
N ASP A 214 8.17 22.13 16.74
CA ASP A 214 6.87 22.13 17.42
C ASP A 214 5.82 22.90 16.61
N ALA A 215 5.78 22.67 15.29
CA ALA A 215 4.84 23.33 14.38
C ALA A 215 3.37 22.98 14.66
N ALA A 216 3.11 21.80 15.21
CA ALA A 216 1.86 21.46 15.88
C ALA A 216 2.18 20.67 17.16
N PRO A 217 1.57 21.03 18.31
CA PRO A 217 1.82 20.34 19.56
C PRO A 217 1.20 18.93 19.53
N ALA A 218 1.80 18.01 20.29
CA ALA A 218 1.19 16.72 20.58
C ALA A 218 -0.15 16.93 21.33
N PRO A 219 -1.17 16.09 21.07
CA PRO A 219 -2.39 16.12 21.86
C PRO A 219 -2.06 15.87 23.33
N ALA A 220 -2.76 16.56 24.24
CA ALA A 220 -2.59 16.34 25.67
C ALA A 220 -2.88 14.87 26.01
N PRO A 221 -2.13 14.25 26.94
CA PRO A 221 -2.44 12.90 27.39
C PRO A 221 -3.87 12.90 27.93
N VAL A 222 -4.72 12.04 27.36
CA VAL A 222 -6.05 11.83 27.89
C VAL A 222 -5.84 11.16 29.25
N HIS A 223 -6.02 11.91 30.34
CA HIS A 223 -6.22 11.30 31.64
C HIS A 223 -7.51 10.51 31.53
N GLU A 224 -7.40 9.19 31.33
CA GLU A 224 -8.47 8.26 31.65
C GLU A 224 -8.89 8.60 33.08
N LYS A 225 -10.05 9.24 33.21
CA LYS A 225 -10.70 9.40 34.51
C LYS A 225 -10.92 7.97 34.98
N GLY A 226 -10.15 7.57 35.98
CA GLY A 226 -10.37 6.34 36.72
C GLY A 226 -11.85 6.30 37.09
N GLU A 227 -12.55 5.34 36.49
CA GLU A 227 -13.83 4.87 36.94
C GLU A 227 -13.57 4.33 38.36
N ALA A 228 -13.94 5.13 39.35
CA ALA A 228 -13.92 4.70 40.74
C ALA A 228 -15.06 3.69 40.91
N ASP A 229 -14.66 2.47 41.28
CA ASP A 229 -15.53 1.39 41.76
C ASP A 229 -16.50 1.86 42.86
#